data_AF-A0A7Z9M7U8-F1
#
_entry.id   AF-A0A7Z9M7U8-F1
#
_cell.length_a   1.000
_cell.length_b   1.000
_cell.length_c   1.000
_cell.angle_alpha   90.00
_cell.angle_beta   90.00
_cell.angle_gamma   90.00
#
_symmetry.space_group_name_H-M   'P 1'
#
loop_
_entity.id
_entity.type
_entity.pdbx_description
1 polymer ?
#
loop_
_entity_poly.entity_id
_entity_poly.type
_entity_poly.pdbx_seq_one_letter_code
_entity_poly.pdbx_strand_id
1 'polypeptide(L)'
;GDTDIRWFSAGTIDKVLGHENEFAKLLEHTSDDGSVFGEAAGIVRSAALARIGPSGSLPAGLIALGSRIKGSFHGGQGTDLLLFLARVLEHCLLRLFPAK
;
A
#
# COMPACT_ATOMS: atom_id res chain seq x y z
N GLY A 1 -22.35 -0.82 7.24
CA GLY A 1 -21.25 0.11 6.99
C GLY A 1 -20.31 -0.65 6.12
N ASP A 2 -20.33 -0.35 4.82
CA ASP A 2 -19.58 -1.11 3.83
C ASP A 2 -18.09 -0.89 4.11
N THR A 3 -17.39 -1.94 4.50
CA THR A 3 -15.94 -1.83 4.70
C THR A 3 -15.36 -1.89 3.29
N ASP A 4 -14.86 -0.75 2.77
CA ASP A 4 -14.20 -0.62 1.46
C ASP A 4 -12.89 -1.43 1.40
N ILE A 5 -12.98 -2.75 1.58
CA ILE A 5 -11.89 -3.69 1.37
C ILE A 5 -11.90 -4.05 -0.11
N ARG A 6 -10.95 -3.48 -0.84
CA ARG A 6 -10.75 -3.80 -2.25
C ARG A 6 -9.84 -5.02 -2.38
N TRP A 7 -10.35 -6.03 -3.07
CA TRP A 7 -9.57 -7.21 -3.46
C TRP A 7 -8.69 -6.88 -4.68
N PHE A 8 -7.46 -7.37 -4.65
CA PHE A 8 -6.53 -7.28 -5.76
C PHE A 8 -6.46 -8.59 -6.54
N SER A 9 -6.13 -8.51 -7.83
CA SER A 9 -5.65 -9.67 -8.56
C SER A 9 -4.33 -10.16 -7.96
N ALA A 10 -4.06 -11.46 -8.01
CA ALA A 10 -2.78 -12.00 -7.58
C ALA A 10 -1.63 -11.32 -8.33
N GLY A 11 -0.55 -10.98 -7.61
CA GLY A 11 0.63 -10.31 -8.16
C GLY A 11 0.52 -8.78 -8.34
N THR A 12 -0.65 -8.16 -8.11
CA THR A 12 -0.77 -6.69 -8.20
C THR A 12 0.16 -5.97 -7.23
N ILE A 13 0.29 -6.48 -6.00
CA ILE A 13 1.14 -5.90 -4.96
C ILE A 13 2.61 -5.88 -5.43
N ASP A 14 3.09 -7.01 -5.97
CA ASP A 14 4.47 -7.15 -6.45
C ASP A 14 4.71 -6.27 -7.67
N LYS A 15 3.73 -6.15 -8.57
CA LYS A 15 3.80 -5.25 -9.73
C LYS A 15 3.91 -3.78 -9.31
N VAL A 16 3.11 -3.37 -8.32
CA VAL A 16 3.03 -1.98 -7.85
C VAL A 16 4.28 -1.58 -7.06
N LEU A 17 4.76 -2.46 -6.18
CA LEU A 17 6.01 -2.25 -5.44
C LEU A 17 7.25 -2.46 -6.34
N GLY A 18 7.14 -3.29 -7.37
CA GLY A 18 8.18 -3.55 -8.38
C GLY A 18 9.05 -4.78 -8.09
N HIS A 19 8.99 -5.34 -6.88
CA HIS A 19 9.68 -6.58 -6.51
C HIS A 19 8.95 -7.29 -5.36
N GLU A 20 9.12 -8.61 -5.25
CA GLU A 20 8.51 -9.41 -4.17
C GLU A 20 9.04 -9.01 -2.78
N ASN A 21 10.32 -8.70 -2.69
CA ASN A 21 11.02 -8.31 -1.45
C ASN A 21 10.99 -6.80 -1.16
N GLU A 22 10.26 -6.02 -1.96
CA GLU A 22 10.06 -4.60 -1.68
C GLU A 22 8.90 -4.45 -0.68
N PHE A 23 9.17 -3.83 0.47
CA PHE A 23 8.20 -3.65 1.55
C PHE A 23 7.50 -2.29 1.52
N ALA A 24 8.13 -1.26 0.96
CA ALA A 24 7.57 0.08 0.87
C ALA A 24 8.16 0.85 -0.32
N LYS A 25 7.37 1.69 -0.95
CA LYS A 25 7.80 2.48 -2.12
C LYS A 25 7.15 3.86 -2.12
N LEU A 26 7.95 4.87 -2.44
CA LEU A 26 7.50 6.25 -2.64
C LEU A 26 7.60 6.63 -4.11
N LEU A 27 6.49 7.08 -4.69
CA LEU A 27 6.35 7.42 -6.09
C LEU A 27 6.16 8.94 -6.23
N GLU A 28 7.16 9.63 -6.77
CA GLU A 28 7.09 11.07 -7.08
C GLU A 28 6.06 11.40 -8.14
N HIS A 29 5.89 10.48 -9.08
CA HIS A 29 4.84 10.49 -10.08
C HIS A 29 4.19 9.12 -10.15
N THR A 30 2.87 9.08 -10.18
CA THR A 30 2.10 7.85 -10.40
C THR A 30 1.00 8.09 -11.43
N SER A 31 0.73 7.03 -12.19
CA SER A 31 -0.40 6.93 -13.12
C SER A 31 -1.01 5.55 -12.89
N ASP A 32 -1.92 5.48 -11.92
CA ASP A 32 -2.66 4.26 -11.60
C ASP A 32 -3.77 4.04 -12.63
N ASP A 33 -3.96 2.79 -13.06
CA ASP A 33 -5.02 2.38 -14.00
C ASP A 33 -6.37 2.13 -13.30
N GLY A 34 -6.48 2.53 -12.02
CA GLY A 34 -7.62 2.24 -11.16
C GLY A 34 -7.41 1.01 -10.29
N SER A 35 -6.34 0.23 -10.48
CA SER A 35 -6.09 -0.97 -9.68
C SER A 35 -5.82 -0.64 -8.21
N VAL A 36 -5.06 0.42 -7.90
CA VAL A 36 -4.69 0.79 -6.52
C VAL A 36 -5.63 1.82 -5.92
N PHE A 37 -5.94 2.90 -6.65
CA PHE A 37 -6.68 4.06 -6.13
C PHE A 37 -8.12 4.14 -6.63
N GLY A 38 -8.55 3.26 -7.53
CA GLY A 38 -9.93 3.20 -7.99
C GLY A 38 -10.39 4.50 -8.63
N GLU A 39 -11.54 5.02 -8.19
CA GLU A 39 -12.08 6.28 -8.69
C GLU A 39 -11.12 7.47 -8.46
N ALA A 40 -10.24 7.38 -7.45
CA ALA A 40 -9.25 8.41 -7.18
C ALA A 40 -8.02 8.33 -8.11
N ALA A 41 -7.87 7.31 -8.95
CA ALA A 41 -6.68 7.12 -9.80
C ALA A 41 -6.37 8.34 -10.68
N GLY A 42 -7.39 9.00 -11.22
CA GLY A 42 -7.22 10.18 -12.07
C GLY A 42 -6.73 11.45 -11.35
N ILE A 43 -6.80 11.49 -10.02
CA ILE A 43 -6.45 12.66 -9.21
C ILE A 43 -5.19 12.47 -8.36
N VAL A 44 -4.72 11.23 -8.17
CA VAL A 44 -3.47 10.97 -7.45
C VAL A 44 -2.28 11.31 -8.35
N ARG A 45 -1.33 12.09 -7.83
CA ARG A 45 -0.13 12.55 -8.54
C ARG A 45 1.16 11.99 -7.96
N SER A 46 1.22 11.73 -6.66
CA SER A 46 2.31 11.02 -5.99
C SER A 46 1.75 10.04 -4.97
N ALA A 47 2.48 8.98 -4.63
CA ALA A 47 1.98 7.92 -3.75
C ALA A 47 3.03 7.36 -2.78
N ALA A 48 2.57 6.91 -1.63
CA ALA A 48 3.30 6.09 -0.67
C ALA A 48 2.62 4.73 -0.54
N LEU A 49 3.37 3.66 -0.74
CA LEU A 49 2.87 2.29 -0.85
C LEU A 49 3.60 1.40 0.14
N ALA A 50 2.88 0.53 0.86
CA ALA A 50 3.51 -0.40 1.81
C ALA A 50 2.80 -1.76 1.84
N ARG A 51 3.60 -2.83 1.89
CA ARG A 51 3.11 -4.21 1.97
C ARG A 51 2.61 -4.55 3.37
N ILE A 52 1.50 -5.29 3.43
CA ILE A 52 0.91 -5.87 4.64
C ILE A 52 0.96 -7.39 4.55
N GLY A 53 1.29 -8.04 5.66
CA GLY A 53 1.34 -9.50 5.81
C GLY A 53 2.53 -10.21 5.15
N PRO A 54 3.74 -9.64 5.03
CA PRO A 54 4.86 -10.35 4.40
C PRO A 54 5.31 -11.61 5.18
N SER A 55 4.96 -11.72 6.47
CA SER A 55 5.27 -12.89 7.29
C SER A 55 4.33 -14.08 7.05
N GLY A 56 3.28 -13.92 6.24
CA GLY A 56 2.29 -14.97 5.96
C GLY A 56 1.23 -15.18 7.05
N SER A 57 1.30 -14.46 8.17
CA SER A 57 0.28 -14.51 9.24
C SER A 57 -1.02 -13.77 8.86
N LEU A 58 -0.99 -12.98 7.80
CA LEU A 58 -2.12 -12.27 7.21
C LEU A 58 -2.13 -12.51 5.70
N PRO A 59 -3.29 -12.41 5.03
CA PRO A 59 -3.34 -12.31 3.58
C PRO A 59 -2.47 -11.15 3.08
N ALA A 60 -1.82 -11.34 1.93
CA ALA A 60 -1.03 -10.28 1.31
C ALA A 60 -1.90 -9.05 1.04
N GLY A 61 -1.49 -7.90 1.56
CA GLY A 61 -2.22 -6.64 1.45
C GLY A 61 -1.33 -5.46 1.11
N LEU A 62 -1.96 -4.32 0.83
CA LEU A 62 -1.30 -3.08 0.45
C LEU A 62 -1.95 -1.90 1.19
N ILE A 63 -1.13 -1.06 1.83
CA ILE A 63 -1.49 0.31 2.18
C ILE A 63 -1.09 1.21 1.01
N ALA A 64 -2.02 2.03 0.54
CA ALA A 64 -1.75 3.05 -0.47
C ALA A 64 -2.22 4.42 0.00
N LEU A 65 -1.29 5.37 0.13
CA LEU A 65 -1.55 6.76 0.46
C LEU A 65 -1.28 7.62 -0.77
N GLY A 66 -2.31 8.26 -1.30
CA GLY A 66 -2.22 9.12 -2.49
C GLY A 66 -2.23 10.60 -2.13
N SER A 67 -1.44 11.41 -2.85
CA SER A 67 -1.50 12.87 -2.82
C SER A 67 -1.88 13.42 -4.18
N ARG A 68 -2.65 14.52 -4.20
CA ARG A 68 -2.95 15.29 -5.42
C ARG A 68 -1.80 16.21 -5.84
N ILE A 69 -0.82 16.42 -4.97
CA ILE A 69 0.34 17.28 -5.20
C ILE A 69 1.50 16.40 -5.65
N LYS A 70 2.11 16.73 -6.79
CA LYS A 70 3.29 16.02 -7.29
C LYS A 70 4.44 16.16 -6.29
N GLY A 71 5.18 15.08 -6.06
CA GLY A 71 6.35 15.09 -5.16
C GLY A 71 6.05 15.23 -3.67
N SER A 72 4.80 15.11 -3.21
CA SER A 72 4.54 14.96 -1.77
C SER A 72 5.21 13.70 -1.20
N PHE A 73 5.24 12.65 -2.01
CA PHE A 73 6.04 11.45 -1.78
C PHE A 73 7.12 11.38 -2.84
N HIS A 74 8.36 11.07 -2.47
CA HIS A 74 9.45 10.90 -3.43
C HIS A 74 10.55 9.99 -2.87
N GLY A 75 11.31 9.32 -3.74
CA GLY A 75 12.28 8.29 -3.35
C GLY A 75 13.47 8.78 -2.51
N GLY A 76 13.67 10.10 -2.40
CA GLY A 76 14.66 10.70 -1.50
C GLY A 76 14.19 10.79 -0.04
N GLN A 77 12.92 10.50 0.26
CA GLN A 77 12.40 10.43 1.62
C GLN A 77 12.66 9.04 2.21
N GLY A 78 12.87 8.98 3.52
CA GLY A 78 12.89 7.71 4.24
C GLY A 78 11.53 7.03 4.25
N THR A 79 11.52 5.70 4.27
CA THR A 79 10.30 4.88 4.31
C THR A 79 9.96 4.39 5.73
N ASP A 80 10.75 4.75 6.73
CA ASP A 80 10.66 4.25 8.11
C ASP A 80 9.29 4.47 8.74
N LEU A 81 8.71 5.67 8.61
CA LEU A 81 7.39 5.97 9.16
C LEU A 81 6.28 5.15 8.48
N LEU A 82 6.39 4.97 7.17
CA LEU A 82 5.43 4.20 6.40
C LEU A 82 5.50 2.71 6.74
N LEU A 83 6.72 2.18 6.91
CA LEU A 83 6.96 0.81 7.38
C LEU A 83 6.45 0.62 8.81
N PHE A 84 6.72 1.56 9.70
CA PHE A 84 6.20 1.54 11.07
C PHE A 84 4.67 1.49 11.07
N LEU A 85 4.01 2.35 10.30
CA LEU A 85 2.56 2.34 10.15
C LEU A 85 2.05 0.99 9.64
N ALA A 86 2.71 0.41 8.63
CA ALA A 86 2.36 -0.91 8.10
C ALA A 86 2.46 -2.00 9.18
N ARG A 87 3.54 -2.01 9.98
CA ARG A 87 3.70 -2.94 11.11
C ARG A 87 2.62 -2.76 12.16
N VAL A 88 2.28 -1.52 12.54
CA VAL A 88 1.21 -1.25 13.50
C VAL A 88 -0.13 -1.76 12.98
N LEU A 89 -0.45 -1.48 11.72
CA LEU A 89 -1.69 -1.94 11.10
C LEU A 89 -1.78 -3.47 11.09
N GLU A 90 -0.69 -4.17 10.76
CA GLU A 90 -0.66 -5.64 10.83
C GLU A 90 -0.99 -6.17 12.23
N HIS A 91 -0.43 -5.58 13.28
CA HIS A 91 -0.75 -5.99 14.65
C HIS A 91 -2.22 -5.75 14.99
N CYS A 92 -2.80 -4.64 14.50
CA CYS A 92 -4.24 -4.39 14.63
C CYS A 92 -5.07 -5.44 13.87
N LEU A 93 -4.69 -5.76 12.63
CA LEU A 93 -5.39 -6.75 11.82
C LEU A 93 -5.32 -8.15 12.42
N LEU A 94 -4.16 -8.57 12.93
CA LEU A 94 -4.01 -9.87 13.62
C LEU A 94 -4.90 -9.96 14.86
N ARG A 95 -5.11 -8.85 15.57
CA ARG A 95 -6.02 -8.81 16.72
C ARG A 95 -7.49 -8.91 16.31
N LEU A 96 -7.86 -8.30 15.18
CA LEU A 96 -9.23 -8.27 14.69
C LEU A 96 -9.61 -9.55 13.92
N PHE A 97 -8.63 -10.14 13.24
CA PHE A 97 -8.75 -11.36 12.45
C PHE A 97 -7.69 -12.36 12.93
N PRO A 98 -7.85 -12.91 14.15
CA PRO A 98 -6.92 -13.90 14.66
C PRO A 98 -6.81 -15.04 13.65
N ALA A 99 -5.56 -15.36 13.27
CA ALA A 99 -5.27 -16.51 12.43
C ALA A 99 -5.87 -17.75 13.11
N LYS A 100 -6.68 -18.50 12.34
CA LYS A 100 -7.33 -19.72 12.81
C LYS A 100 -6.32 -20.86 12.95
#